data_AF-A0A1Q5MM41-F1
#
_entry.id   AF-A0A1Q5MM41-F1
#
_cell.length_a   1.000
_cell.length_b   1.000
_cell.length_c   1.000
_cell.angle_alpha   90.00
_cell.angle_beta   90.00
_cell.angle_gamma   90.00
#
_symmetry.space_group_name_H-M   'P 1'
#
loop_
_entity.id
_entity.type
_entity.pdbx_description
1 polymer ?
#
loop_
_entity_poly.entity_id
_entity_poly.type
_entity_poly.pdbx_seq_one_letter_code
_entity_poly.pdbx_strand_id
1 'polypeptide(L)'
;MLHSPAEPATTLDTLGHSRARPLHWLATATAMAAVVALAGLLQPATGAPAAAADTTGTTSAAAEGPQAAAPDAAAVTYPLDCKGAPQTVTATAHGDLDGDGRPETVAAVRCQAGSGTPPHALYVLTQDRPEGSRPRVVATLLDTPQRQTATDLTLRDKVVTAVLLGYSTPEVPRCCPDRRQLAKWRWSGGKFRQELTDSAARSV
;
A
#
# COMPACT_ATOMS: atom_id res chain seq x y z
N MET A 1 29.73 -70.51 -16.43
CA MET A 1 29.03 -69.61 -17.38
C MET A 1 28.93 -68.27 -16.67
N LEU A 2 29.89 -67.35 -16.85
CA LEU A 2 29.99 -66.33 -17.91
C LEU A 2 28.91 -65.23 -17.81
N HIS A 3 29.37 -64.04 -17.38
CA HIS A 3 28.90 -62.66 -17.64
C HIS A 3 27.59 -62.10 -17.02
N SER A 4 27.76 -61.08 -16.17
CA SER A 4 26.90 -59.86 -16.07
C SER A 4 27.28 -58.88 -17.21
N PRO A 5 26.62 -57.73 -17.43
CA PRO A 5 25.23 -57.26 -17.16
C PRO A 5 24.60 -56.58 -18.41
N ALA A 6 23.37 -56.04 -18.35
CA ALA A 6 22.97 -54.77 -18.99
C ALA A 6 21.48 -54.43 -18.75
N GLU A 7 21.23 -53.36 -18.01
CA GLU A 7 19.97 -52.62 -17.96
C GLU A 7 19.65 -51.99 -19.33
N PRO A 8 18.38 -51.97 -19.79
CA PRO A 8 17.97 -51.08 -20.85
C PRO A 8 17.82 -49.65 -20.33
N ALA A 9 18.70 -48.81 -20.86
CA ALA A 9 18.79 -47.36 -20.78
C ALA A 9 17.45 -46.61 -20.66
N THR A 10 17.41 -45.72 -19.67
CA THR A 10 16.61 -44.50 -19.66
C THR A 10 16.85 -43.71 -20.95
N THR A 11 15.89 -43.75 -21.88
CA THR A 11 15.80 -42.71 -22.91
C THR A 11 15.11 -41.51 -22.25
N LEU A 12 15.94 -40.60 -21.74
CA LEU A 12 15.53 -39.22 -21.48
C LEU A 12 15.01 -38.68 -22.81
N ASP A 13 13.70 -38.73 -22.97
CA ASP A 13 12.99 -38.05 -24.04
C ASP A 13 13.46 -36.59 -23.96
N THR A 14 14.27 -36.24 -24.95
CA THR A 14 14.99 -34.98 -25.01
C THR A 14 13.92 -33.93 -25.16
N LEU A 15 13.55 -33.32 -24.02
CA LEU A 15 12.79 -32.09 -23.99
C LEU A 15 13.48 -31.15 -24.97
N GLY A 16 12.82 -30.93 -26.11
CA GLY A 16 13.13 -29.91 -27.08
C GLY A 16 12.92 -28.55 -26.43
N HIS A 17 13.75 -28.21 -25.44
CA HIS A 17 13.92 -26.88 -24.96
C HIS A 17 14.54 -26.13 -26.11
N SER A 18 13.71 -25.33 -26.77
CA SER A 18 14.09 -24.26 -27.69
C SER A 18 15.40 -23.65 -27.21
N ARG A 19 16.51 -24.03 -27.83
CA ARG A 19 17.81 -23.42 -27.55
C ARG A 19 17.70 -21.98 -28.06
N ALA A 20 17.28 -21.06 -27.20
CA ALA A 20 17.40 -19.64 -27.46
C ALA A 20 18.89 -19.41 -27.76
N ARG A 21 19.22 -19.16 -29.02
CA ARG A 21 20.61 -18.99 -29.45
C ARG A 21 21.20 -17.82 -28.66
N PRO A 22 22.49 -17.85 -28.28
CA PRO A 22 23.14 -16.73 -27.57
C PRO A 22 22.92 -15.38 -28.25
N LEU A 23 22.82 -15.39 -29.59
CA LEU A 23 22.45 -14.24 -30.41
C LEU A 23 21.08 -13.63 -30.09
N HIS A 24 20.09 -14.43 -29.70
CA HIS A 24 18.77 -13.92 -29.32
C HIS A 24 18.83 -13.15 -27.99
N TRP A 25 19.59 -13.67 -27.03
CA TRP A 25 19.84 -12.99 -25.76
C TRP A 25 20.63 -11.69 -25.95
N LEU A 26 21.64 -11.70 -26.84
CA LEU A 26 22.36 -10.48 -27.22
C LEU A 26 21.42 -9.46 -27.87
N ALA A 27 20.54 -9.87 -28.77
CA ALA A 27 19.57 -8.97 -29.39
C ALA A 27 18.63 -8.33 -28.35
N THR A 28 18.10 -9.12 -27.40
CA THR A 28 17.25 -8.59 -26.33
C THR A 28 18.00 -7.64 -25.39
N ALA A 29 19.24 -7.97 -25.01
CA ALA A 29 20.05 -7.11 -24.15
C ALA A 29 20.36 -5.77 -24.83
N THR A 30 20.70 -5.80 -26.13
CA THR A 30 20.98 -4.60 -26.91
C THR A 30 19.75 -3.71 -27.06
N ALA A 31 18.57 -4.32 -27.29
CA ALA A 31 17.31 -3.59 -27.36
C ALA A 31 16.97 -2.90 -26.03
N MET A 32 17.13 -3.59 -24.89
CA MET A 32 16.91 -3.01 -23.56
C MET A 32 17.89 -1.85 -23.28
N ALA A 33 19.17 -2.02 -23.61
CA ALA A 33 20.17 -0.97 -23.45
C ALA A 33 19.85 0.27 -24.31
N ALA A 34 19.38 0.09 -25.53
CA ALA A 34 18.95 1.19 -26.40
C ALA A 34 17.75 1.94 -25.82
N VAL A 35 16.77 1.24 -25.24
CA VAL A 35 15.62 1.88 -24.57
C VAL A 35 16.06 2.70 -23.35
N VAL A 36 16.96 2.16 -22.52
CA VAL A 36 17.50 2.89 -21.35
C VAL A 36 18.30 4.12 -21.77
N ALA A 37 19.14 4.00 -22.81
CA ALA A 37 19.90 5.13 -23.36
C ALA A 37 18.98 6.22 -23.93
N LEU A 38 17.93 5.82 -24.68
CA LEU A 38 16.96 6.76 -25.23
C LEU A 38 16.15 7.44 -24.12
N ALA A 39 15.79 6.72 -23.06
CA ALA A 39 15.13 7.31 -21.89
C ALA A 39 16.03 8.32 -21.15
N GLY A 40 17.35 8.06 -21.08
CA GLY A 40 18.32 9.01 -20.54
C GLY A 40 18.46 10.29 -21.36
N LEU A 41 18.31 10.20 -22.69
CA LEU A 41 18.36 11.37 -23.59
C LEU A 41 17.10 12.25 -23.53
N LEU A 42 15.96 11.70 -23.08
CA LEU A 42 14.71 12.44 -22.89
C LEU A 42 14.54 13.01 -21.46
N GLN A 43 15.57 12.96 -20.62
CA GLN A 43 15.51 13.58 -19.31
C GLN A 43 15.46 15.12 -19.45
N PRO A 44 14.52 15.80 -18.78
CA PRO A 44 14.53 17.26 -18.72
C PRO A 44 15.88 17.71 -18.13
N ALA A 45 16.50 18.72 -18.77
CA ALA A 45 17.79 19.24 -18.38
C ALA A 45 17.73 19.93 -17.00
N THR A 46 17.84 19.14 -15.94
CA THR A 46 18.14 19.60 -14.58
C THR A 46 19.08 18.61 -13.93
N GLY A 47 20.37 18.98 -13.90
CA GLY A 47 21.38 18.34 -13.06
C GLY A 47 22.55 17.72 -13.83
N ALA A 48 23.46 18.56 -14.32
CA ALA A 48 24.81 18.10 -14.66
C ALA A 48 25.51 17.57 -13.39
N PRO A 49 26.34 16.51 -13.47
CA PRO A 49 27.14 16.07 -12.34
C PRO A 49 28.33 17.04 -12.21
N ALA A 50 28.26 17.97 -11.26
CA ALA A 50 29.41 18.77 -10.87
C ALA A 50 30.21 18.01 -9.80
N ALA A 51 31.48 17.80 -10.11
CA ALA A 51 32.49 17.28 -9.20
C ALA A 51 32.57 18.10 -7.90
N ALA A 52 32.98 17.44 -6.83
CA ALA A 52 33.20 18.02 -5.52
C ALA A 52 34.11 19.27 -5.57
N ALA A 53 33.64 20.38 -4.99
CA ALA A 53 34.48 21.43 -4.46
C ALA A 53 33.74 22.16 -3.33
N ASP A 54 34.44 22.29 -2.22
CA ASP A 54 34.05 22.97 -0.98
C ASP A 54 33.83 24.49 -1.15
N THR A 55 33.09 25.06 -0.18
CA THR A 55 33.11 26.47 0.30
C THR A 55 32.08 27.48 -0.26
N THR A 56 31.07 27.73 0.60
CA THR A 56 30.31 28.97 0.86
C THR A 56 29.57 29.72 -0.25
N GLY A 57 28.23 29.80 -0.14
CA GLY A 57 27.41 30.76 -0.87
C GLY A 57 25.91 30.48 -0.82
N THR A 58 25.27 30.91 0.27
CA THR A 58 23.83 31.18 0.48
C THR A 58 22.86 30.89 -0.68
N THR A 59 22.04 29.86 -0.53
CA THR A 59 20.65 29.84 -1.01
C THR A 59 19.79 29.31 0.12
N SER A 60 18.72 30.04 0.42
CA SER A 60 17.80 29.83 1.54
C SER A 60 17.19 28.43 1.48
N ALA A 61 17.80 27.48 2.21
CA ALA A 61 17.08 26.33 2.71
C ALA A 61 16.25 26.83 3.89
N ALA A 62 14.93 26.90 3.72
CA ALA A 62 14.05 26.92 4.87
C ALA A 62 14.45 25.71 5.73
N ALA A 63 14.86 25.98 6.97
CA ALA A 63 15.28 24.96 7.90
C ALA A 63 14.12 23.98 8.13
N GLU A 64 14.20 22.80 7.53
CA GLU A 64 13.32 21.69 7.84
C GLU A 64 13.74 21.19 9.22
N GLY A 65 13.07 21.71 10.25
CA GLY A 65 13.18 21.16 11.60
C GLY A 65 12.76 19.68 11.62
N PRO A 66 12.99 18.96 12.73
CA PRO A 66 12.55 17.59 12.86
C PRO A 66 11.03 17.49 12.63
N GLN A 67 10.61 16.84 11.53
CA GLN A 67 9.21 16.61 11.26
C GLN A 67 8.64 15.71 12.36
N ALA A 68 7.53 16.11 12.97
CA ALA A 68 6.89 15.31 14.02
C ALA A 68 6.55 13.92 13.49
N ALA A 69 6.81 12.88 14.28
CA ALA A 69 6.46 11.51 13.91
C ALA A 69 4.94 11.31 13.94
N ALA A 70 4.42 10.51 13.01
CA ALA A 70 3.02 10.14 12.99
C ALA A 70 2.65 9.24 14.19
N PRO A 71 1.44 9.37 14.76
CA PRO A 71 0.99 8.55 15.88
C PRO A 71 1.11 7.05 15.59
N ASP A 72 1.69 6.29 16.53
CA ASP A 72 1.79 4.84 16.40
C ASP A 72 0.40 4.17 16.53
N ALA A 73 -0.02 3.51 15.46
CA ALA A 73 -1.28 2.78 15.40
C ALA A 73 -1.32 1.56 16.33
N ALA A 74 -0.17 0.97 16.69
CA ALA A 74 -0.12 -0.16 17.62
C ALA A 74 -0.27 0.28 19.09
N ALA A 75 -0.06 1.56 19.39
CA ALA A 75 -0.16 2.13 20.73
C ALA A 75 -1.60 2.54 21.12
N VAL A 76 -2.58 2.30 20.26
CA VAL A 76 -3.99 2.71 20.44
C VAL A 76 -4.87 1.51 20.79
N THR A 77 -5.77 1.69 21.76
CA THR A 77 -6.92 0.80 21.94
C THR A 77 -8.07 1.29 21.07
N TYR A 78 -8.49 0.48 20.09
CA TYR A 78 -9.54 0.85 19.17
C TYR A 78 -10.93 0.58 19.74
N PRO A 79 -11.93 1.44 19.49
CA PRO A 79 -13.31 1.21 19.87
C PRO A 79 -13.99 0.22 18.91
N LEU A 80 -13.39 -0.97 18.76
CA LEU A 80 -13.89 -2.06 17.92
C LEU A 80 -14.24 -3.26 18.81
N ASP A 81 -15.52 -3.60 18.87
CA ASP A 81 -15.97 -4.75 19.66
C ASP A 81 -15.74 -6.07 18.92
N CYS A 82 -14.68 -6.77 19.32
CA CYS A 82 -14.32 -8.09 18.80
C CYS A 82 -14.82 -9.26 19.65
N LYS A 83 -15.70 -9.01 20.64
CA LYS A 83 -16.27 -10.05 21.52
C LYS A 83 -15.22 -10.99 22.14
N GLY A 84 -14.10 -10.40 22.57
CA GLY A 84 -12.98 -11.11 23.20
C GLY A 84 -11.87 -11.58 22.25
N ALA A 85 -12.07 -11.50 20.92
CA ALA A 85 -10.99 -11.73 19.97
C ALA A 85 -10.02 -10.52 19.92
N PRO A 86 -8.72 -10.74 19.63
CA PRO A 86 -7.77 -9.64 19.46
C PRO A 86 -8.16 -8.71 18.29
N GLN A 87 -7.75 -7.45 18.36
CA GLN A 87 -7.79 -6.52 17.23
C GLN A 87 -6.48 -6.57 16.46
N THR A 88 -6.50 -6.21 15.18
CA THR A 88 -5.28 -6.08 14.36
C THR A 88 -5.34 -4.87 13.46
N VAL A 89 -4.25 -4.12 13.44
CA VAL A 89 -3.98 -3.11 12.42
C VAL A 89 -3.43 -3.82 11.19
N THR A 90 -4.04 -3.57 10.03
CA THR A 90 -3.74 -4.30 8.78
C THR A 90 -3.15 -3.39 7.70
N ALA A 91 -3.37 -2.08 7.81
CA ALA A 91 -2.77 -1.05 6.98
C ALA A 91 -2.79 0.27 7.73
N THR A 92 -1.85 1.15 7.40
CA THR A 92 -1.80 2.53 7.88
C THR A 92 -1.48 3.49 6.75
N ALA A 93 -1.96 4.72 6.86
CA ALA A 93 -1.54 5.87 6.05
C ALA A 93 -1.35 7.07 6.97
N HIS A 94 -0.45 7.99 6.65
CA HIS A 94 -0.11 9.10 7.54
C HIS A 94 0.17 10.40 6.79
N GLY A 95 0.00 11.51 7.49
CA GLY A 95 0.24 12.86 6.99
C GLY A 95 -0.70 13.87 7.64
N ASP A 96 -0.41 15.15 7.42
CA ASP A 96 -1.08 16.27 8.07
C ASP A 96 -2.49 16.48 7.47
N LEU A 97 -3.52 16.03 8.19
CA LEU A 97 -4.91 16.05 7.75
C LEU A 97 -5.59 17.39 8.02
N ASP A 98 -5.20 18.09 9.10
CA ASP A 98 -5.84 19.32 9.55
C ASP A 98 -5.06 20.60 9.20
N GLY A 99 -3.79 20.48 8.82
CA GLY A 99 -2.90 21.57 8.43
C GLY A 99 -2.11 22.21 9.56
N ASP A 100 -2.02 21.58 10.73
CA ASP A 100 -1.28 22.14 11.87
C ASP A 100 0.24 21.85 11.81
N GLY A 101 0.70 21.16 10.78
CA GLY A 101 2.10 20.77 10.58
C GLY A 101 2.49 19.47 11.29
N ARG A 102 1.53 18.75 11.90
CA ARG A 102 1.76 17.46 12.54
C ARG A 102 0.97 16.38 11.80
N PRO A 103 1.57 15.21 11.55
CA PRO A 103 0.87 14.15 10.85
C PRO A 103 -0.13 13.44 11.75
N GLU A 104 -1.29 13.11 11.18
CA GLU A 104 -2.22 12.11 11.70
C GLU A 104 -1.87 10.72 11.14
N THR A 105 -2.41 9.68 11.79
CA THR A 105 -2.38 8.31 11.26
C THR A 105 -3.80 7.82 11.01
N VAL A 106 -4.07 7.29 9.83
CA VAL A 106 -5.28 6.51 9.53
C VAL A 106 -4.94 5.03 9.62
N ALA A 107 -5.68 4.28 10.44
CA ALA A 107 -5.46 2.85 10.66
C ALA A 107 -6.66 2.02 10.16
N ALA A 108 -6.39 1.01 9.35
CA ALA A 108 -7.34 -0.03 9.00
C ALA A 108 -7.28 -1.17 10.01
N VAL A 109 -8.33 -1.32 10.80
CA VAL A 109 -8.39 -2.26 11.92
C VAL A 109 -9.49 -3.27 11.68
N ARG A 110 -9.26 -4.53 12.05
CA ARG A 110 -10.31 -5.55 12.09
C ARG A 110 -10.09 -6.47 13.28
N CYS A 111 -11.10 -7.28 13.59
CA CYS A 111 -10.91 -8.39 14.52
C CYS A 111 -10.01 -9.46 13.90
N GLN A 112 -9.12 -10.02 14.71
CA GLN A 112 -8.41 -11.25 14.38
C GLN A 112 -9.40 -12.41 14.45
N ALA A 113 -9.60 -13.10 13.33
CA ALA A 113 -10.42 -14.29 13.26
C ALA A 113 -9.56 -15.49 12.85
N GLY A 114 -9.85 -16.65 13.42
CA GLY A 114 -9.20 -17.89 13.01
C GLY A 114 -9.60 -18.36 11.61
N SER A 115 -10.72 -17.86 11.06
CA SER A 115 -11.19 -18.15 9.71
C SER A 115 -11.96 -16.95 9.12
N GLY A 116 -11.85 -16.77 7.81
CA GLY A 116 -12.43 -15.65 7.07
C GLY A 116 -11.68 -14.33 7.24
N THR A 117 -12.25 -13.25 6.73
CA THR A 117 -11.71 -11.89 6.89
C THR A 117 -12.83 -11.00 7.42
N PRO A 118 -12.83 -10.71 8.73
CA PRO A 118 -13.78 -9.76 9.30
C PRO A 118 -13.69 -8.40 8.60
N PRO A 119 -14.80 -7.64 8.54
CA PRO A 119 -14.81 -6.31 7.95
C PRO A 119 -13.84 -5.38 8.68
N HIS A 120 -13.39 -4.36 7.96
CA HIS A 120 -12.55 -3.31 8.52
C HIS A 120 -13.39 -2.23 9.19
N ALA A 121 -12.80 -1.61 10.22
CA ALA A 121 -13.06 -0.24 10.62
C ALA A 121 -11.85 0.62 10.24
N LEU A 122 -12.08 1.88 9.90
CA LEU A 122 -11.03 2.86 9.64
C LEU A 122 -11.08 3.94 10.69
N TYR A 123 -9.97 4.17 11.39
CA TYR A 123 -9.87 5.17 12.46
C TYR A 123 -8.80 6.22 12.13
N VAL A 124 -9.05 7.46 12.52
CA VAL A 124 -8.08 8.55 12.47
C VAL A 124 -7.52 8.77 13.86
N LEU A 125 -6.20 8.84 13.93
CA LEU A 125 -5.42 9.00 15.15
C LEU A 125 -4.69 10.34 15.12
N THR A 126 -4.67 11.00 16.27
CA THR A 126 -3.77 12.12 16.53
C THR A 126 -2.99 11.85 17.83
N GLN A 127 -2.00 12.67 18.10
CA GLN A 127 -1.21 12.64 19.33
C GLN A 127 -1.05 14.06 19.83
N ASP A 128 -1.12 14.31 21.14
CA ASP A 128 -0.93 15.68 21.66
C ASP A 128 0.51 16.17 21.52
N ARG A 129 0.71 17.50 21.62
CA ARG A 129 2.01 18.16 21.39
C ARG A 129 3.15 17.70 22.28
N PRO A 130 2.95 17.42 23.60
CA PRO A 130 4.05 16.95 24.42
C PRO A 130 4.65 15.67 23.82
N GLU A 131 5.97 15.63 23.69
CA GLU A 131 6.68 14.45 23.21
C GLU A 131 6.32 13.24 24.08
N GLY A 132 6.09 12.09 23.46
CA GLY A 132 5.66 10.87 24.15
C GLY A 132 4.18 10.84 24.59
N SER A 133 3.35 11.82 24.20
CA SER A 133 1.90 11.72 24.40
C SER A 133 1.33 10.45 23.77
N ARG A 134 0.32 9.85 24.41
CA ARG A 134 -0.33 8.66 23.85
C ARG A 134 -1.21 9.04 22.65
N PRO A 135 -1.09 8.32 21.52
CA PRO A 135 -2.04 8.43 20.42
C PRO A 135 -3.49 8.17 20.87
N ARG A 136 -4.46 8.87 20.27
CA ARG A 136 -5.89 8.66 20.51
C ARG A 136 -6.69 8.67 19.21
N VAL A 137 -7.81 7.96 19.21
CA VAL A 137 -8.80 8.01 18.13
C VAL A 137 -9.55 9.34 18.18
N VAL A 138 -9.64 10.04 17.04
CA VAL A 138 -10.41 11.29 16.90
C VAL A 138 -11.53 11.20 15.87
N ALA A 139 -11.51 10.20 14.99
CA ALA A 139 -12.61 9.94 14.06
C ALA A 139 -12.68 8.46 13.65
N THR A 140 -13.86 8.07 13.19
CA THR A 140 -14.13 6.79 12.52
C THR A 140 -14.63 7.09 11.11
N LEU A 141 -13.91 6.61 10.10
CA LEU A 141 -14.22 6.83 8.68
C LEU A 141 -15.06 5.70 8.07
N LEU A 142 -14.89 4.49 8.61
CA LEU A 142 -15.57 3.26 8.22
C LEU A 142 -15.83 2.44 9.48
N ASP A 143 -17.02 1.85 9.60
CA ASP A 143 -17.41 1.01 10.74
C ASP A 143 -17.80 -0.40 10.28
N THR A 144 -17.51 -1.39 11.12
CA THR A 144 -17.69 -2.81 10.79
C THR A 144 -19.12 -3.25 10.44
N PRO A 145 -20.21 -2.64 10.96
CA PRO A 145 -21.58 -2.96 10.53
C PRO A 145 -21.84 -2.70 9.05
N GLN A 146 -21.01 -1.87 8.40
CA GLN A 146 -21.10 -1.61 6.95
C GLN A 146 -20.63 -2.82 6.13
N ARG A 147 -20.03 -3.84 6.77
CA ARG A 147 -19.57 -5.09 6.15
C ARG A 147 -18.62 -4.87 4.96
N GLN A 148 -17.75 -3.87 5.07
CA GLN A 148 -16.79 -3.51 4.03
C GLN A 148 -15.36 -3.89 4.42
N THR A 149 -14.58 -4.26 3.40
CA THR A 149 -13.13 -4.46 3.50
C THR A 149 -12.47 -3.28 2.81
N ALA A 150 -11.54 -2.61 3.49
CA ALA A 150 -10.74 -1.52 2.93
C ALA A 150 -9.42 -2.07 2.39
N THR A 151 -9.12 -1.74 1.13
CA THR A 151 -7.83 -1.97 0.47
C THR A 151 -7.30 -0.65 -0.08
N ASP A 152 -6.03 -0.61 -0.49
CA ASP A 152 -5.42 0.57 -1.12
C ASP A 152 -5.60 1.85 -0.28
N LEU A 153 -5.43 1.73 1.05
CA LEU A 153 -5.53 2.85 1.97
C LEU A 153 -4.36 3.82 1.72
N THR A 154 -4.67 5.06 1.36
CA THR A 154 -3.66 6.11 1.19
C THR A 154 -4.11 7.41 1.83
N LEU A 155 -3.13 8.27 2.13
CA LEU A 155 -3.35 9.66 2.52
C LEU A 155 -2.45 10.54 1.66
N ARG A 156 -3.05 11.43 0.87
CA ARG A 156 -2.34 12.44 0.07
C ARG A 156 -3.15 13.72 0.02
N ASP A 157 -2.49 14.87 0.06
CA ASP A 157 -3.12 16.20 -0.09
C ASP A 157 -4.33 16.40 0.83
N LYS A 158 -4.21 15.94 2.09
CA LYS A 158 -5.27 15.97 3.12
C LYS A 158 -6.54 15.16 2.78
N VAL A 159 -6.41 14.19 1.87
CA VAL A 159 -7.47 13.28 1.45
C VAL A 159 -7.09 11.86 1.82
N VAL A 160 -7.96 11.21 2.60
CA VAL A 160 -7.89 9.76 2.81
C VAL A 160 -8.59 9.09 1.65
N THR A 161 -7.98 8.08 1.05
CA THR A 161 -8.64 7.22 0.06
C THR A 161 -8.52 5.76 0.42
N ALA A 162 -9.53 4.97 0.09
CA ALA A 162 -9.47 3.51 0.14
C ALA A 162 -10.41 2.92 -0.91
N VAL A 163 -10.07 1.75 -1.43
CA VAL A 163 -11.01 0.91 -2.18
C VAL A 163 -11.81 0.10 -1.17
N LEU A 164 -13.13 0.22 -1.21
CA LEU A 164 -14.06 -0.49 -0.35
C LEU A 164 -14.70 -1.64 -1.13
N LEU A 165 -14.47 -2.87 -0.66
CA LEU A 165 -15.14 -4.07 -1.13
C LEU A 165 -16.31 -4.37 -0.20
N GLY A 166 -17.51 -4.49 -0.76
CA GLY A 166 -18.74 -4.70 0.01
C GLY A 166 -19.75 -5.57 -0.72
N TYR A 167 -21.00 -5.53 -0.25
CA TYR A 167 -22.07 -6.40 -0.72
C TYR A 167 -23.27 -5.56 -1.17
N SER A 168 -23.84 -5.89 -2.32
CA SER A 168 -25.04 -5.21 -2.83
C SER A 168 -26.29 -5.58 -2.02
N THR A 169 -26.37 -6.83 -1.55
CA THR A 169 -27.47 -7.35 -0.75
C THR A 169 -26.99 -8.36 0.31
N PRO A 170 -27.82 -8.71 1.31
CA PRO A 170 -27.50 -9.74 2.30
C PRO A 170 -27.33 -11.16 1.72
N GLU A 171 -27.92 -11.45 0.56
CA GLU A 171 -27.89 -12.76 -0.10
C GLU A 171 -26.55 -13.06 -0.78
N VAL A 172 -25.73 -12.05 -1.05
CA VAL A 172 -24.40 -12.24 -1.65
C VAL A 172 -23.50 -13.03 -0.69
N PRO A 173 -22.91 -14.16 -1.14
CA PRO A 173 -22.04 -14.98 -0.29
C PRO A 173 -20.86 -14.20 0.28
N ARG A 174 -20.56 -14.43 1.56
CA ARG A 174 -19.49 -13.72 2.29
C ARG A 174 -18.08 -13.91 1.73
N CYS A 175 -17.85 -14.94 0.89
CA CYS A 175 -16.58 -15.12 0.20
C CYS A 175 -16.31 -14.05 -0.87
N CYS A 176 -17.38 -13.38 -1.31
CA CYS A 176 -17.47 -12.90 -2.67
C CYS A 176 -18.16 -11.52 -2.69
N PRO A 177 -17.54 -10.47 -2.14
CA PRO A 177 -18.06 -9.11 -2.22
C PRO A 177 -18.24 -8.70 -3.69
N ASP A 178 -19.41 -8.16 -4.03
CA ASP A 178 -19.82 -7.81 -5.39
C ASP A 178 -19.93 -6.29 -5.61
N ARG A 179 -19.65 -5.48 -4.58
CA ARG A 179 -19.52 -4.02 -4.68
C ARG A 179 -18.06 -3.62 -4.53
N ARG A 180 -17.62 -2.72 -5.42
CA ARG A 180 -16.31 -2.07 -5.35
C ARG A 180 -16.49 -0.55 -5.50
N GLN A 181 -16.07 0.19 -4.50
CA GLN A 181 -16.20 1.65 -4.49
C GLN A 181 -14.87 2.29 -4.13
N LEU A 182 -14.50 3.37 -4.81
CA LEU A 182 -13.46 4.26 -4.34
C LEU A 182 -14.09 5.21 -3.32
N ALA A 183 -13.61 5.15 -2.08
CA ALA A 183 -13.99 6.09 -1.04
C ALA A 183 -12.93 7.17 -0.89
N LYS A 184 -13.40 8.40 -0.70
CA LYS A 184 -12.58 9.57 -0.38
C LYS A 184 -13.14 10.23 0.87
N TRP A 185 -12.28 10.56 1.82
CA TRP A 185 -12.65 11.34 3.00
C TRP A 185 -11.82 12.62 3.06
N ARG A 186 -12.51 13.75 3.22
CA ARG A 186 -11.90 15.07 3.43
C ARG A 186 -12.38 15.68 4.74
N TRP A 187 -11.45 16.21 5.52
CA TRP A 187 -11.78 16.99 6.71
C TRP A 187 -12.36 18.35 6.30
N SER A 188 -13.54 18.70 6.80
CA SER A 188 -14.19 19.98 6.55
C SER A 188 -15.19 20.31 7.64
N GLY A 189 -14.98 21.43 8.33
CA GLY A 189 -15.93 21.93 9.33
C GLY A 189 -16.09 20.99 10.53
N GLY A 190 -14.99 20.46 11.07
CA GLY A 190 -15.00 19.64 12.28
C GLY A 190 -15.41 18.17 12.08
N LYS A 191 -15.54 17.71 10.84
CA LYS A 191 -15.83 16.30 10.52
C LYS A 191 -15.27 15.88 9.17
N PHE A 192 -15.13 14.58 8.98
CA PHE A 192 -14.86 14.00 7.67
C PHE A 192 -16.13 13.92 6.83
N ARG A 193 -16.05 14.35 5.57
CA ARG A 193 -17.08 14.11 4.55
C ARG A 193 -16.61 12.99 3.64
N GLN A 194 -17.50 12.04 3.40
CA GLN A 194 -17.24 10.90 2.52
C GLN A 194 -17.84 11.15 1.13
N GLU A 195 -17.08 10.78 0.11
CA GLU A 195 -17.52 10.64 -1.26
C GLU A 195 -17.25 9.19 -1.70
N LEU A 196 -18.23 8.57 -2.36
CA LEU A 196 -18.13 7.24 -2.92
C LEU A 196 -18.30 7.30 -4.44
N THR A 197 -17.38 6.66 -5.15
CA THR A 197 -17.47 6.48 -6.60
C THR A 197 -17.49 4.99 -6.91
N ASP A 198 -18.56 4.53 -7.54
CA ASP A 198 -18.63 3.15 -8.04
C ASP A 198 -17.49 2.94 -9.06
N SER A 199 -16.61 2.00 -8.76
CA SER A 199 -15.61 1.55 -9.71
C SER A 199 -16.20 0.32 -10.38
N ALA A 200 -16.47 0.38 -11.68
CA ALA A 200 -16.86 -0.82 -12.42
C ALA A 200 -15.85 -1.92 -12.10
N ALA A 201 -16.32 -3.04 -11.55
CA ALA A 201 -15.47 -4.20 -11.36
C ALA A 201 -14.96 -4.58 -12.76
N ARG A 202 -13.71 -4.23 -13.08
CA ARG A 202 -13.07 -4.78 -14.27
C ARG A 202 -13.03 -6.27 -14.04
N SER A 203 -13.85 -7.01 -14.76
CA SER A 203 -13.73 -8.47 -14.88
C SER A 203 -12.29 -8.75 -15.29
N VAL A 204 -11.61 -9.56 -14.49
CA VAL A 204 -10.32 -10.16 -14.84
C VAL A 204 -10.58 -11.37 -15.71
#